data_AF-A0A7S1VKF6-F1
#
_entry.id   AF-A0A7S1VKF6-F1
#
_cell.length_a   1.000
_cell.length_b   1.000
_cell.length_c   1.000
_cell.angle_alpha   90.00
_cell.angle_beta   90.00
_cell.angle_gamma   90.00
#
_symmetry.space_group_name_H-M   'P 1'
#
loop_
_entity.id
_entity.type
_entity.pdbx_description
1 polymer ?
#
loop_
_entity_poly.entity_id
_entity_poly.type
_entity_poly.pdbx_seq_one_letter_code
_entity_poly.pdbx_strand_id
1 'polypeptide(L)'
;DGMAQILLALVNPFSNGEQKPTASLGTSETCLISIIQEACTREARQRFRMKSGGDKEKARALATDYITDLLGVNACTAPETLPQMESEPPEANVRLDCDDGYRLNSALAEAEIRWVRSIAKQWCRAWSFAKGVADLVCSRPGGWNKLVEDMETGYSSFRDVVESLKRVRLESPREALGMDSSEIQSLFLCVGVGAILSGAAEKPCQSTISPSDQGLLHEAAREMRMMIYFQRVRAKMATWKVQGERETFLR
;
A
#
# COMPACT_ATOMS: atom_id res chain seq x y z
N ASP A 1 -0.34 -13.10 13.59
CA ASP A 1 0.09 -12.80 14.98
C ASP A 1 0.28 -11.31 15.26
N GLY A 2 1.10 -10.55 14.52
CA GLY A 2 1.27 -9.10 14.78
C GLY A 2 0.02 -8.21 14.63
N MET A 3 -0.93 -8.55 13.75
CA MET A 3 -2.17 -7.78 13.55
C MET A 3 -3.20 -7.95 14.68
N ALA A 4 -3.27 -9.15 15.25
CA ALA A 4 -4.07 -9.40 16.46
C ALA A 4 -3.47 -8.61 17.64
N GLN A 5 -2.14 -8.48 17.71
CA GLN A 5 -1.48 -7.64 18.71
C GLN A 5 -1.74 -6.14 18.52
N ILE A 6 -1.92 -5.63 17.29
CA ILE A 6 -2.29 -4.22 17.06
C ILE A 6 -3.75 -3.97 17.46
N LEU A 7 -4.67 -4.86 17.07
CA LEU A 7 -6.07 -4.78 17.51
C LEU A 7 -6.21 -4.96 19.02
N LEU A 8 -5.43 -5.86 19.62
CA LEU A 8 -5.33 -6.00 21.07
C LEU A 8 -4.72 -4.75 21.69
N ALA A 9 -3.64 -4.18 21.15
CA ALA A 9 -2.99 -2.98 21.69
C ALA A 9 -3.88 -1.73 21.66
N LEU A 10 -4.88 -1.67 20.77
CA LEU A 10 -5.92 -0.63 20.79
C LEU A 10 -6.93 -0.82 21.94
N VAL A 11 -7.08 -2.06 22.40
CA VAL A 11 -7.99 -2.46 23.48
C VAL A 11 -7.25 -2.57 24.83
N ASN A 12 -5.92 -2.76 24.83
CA ASN A 12 -5.10 -3.07 25.99
C ASN A 12 -4.60 -1.91 26.87
N PRO A 13 -4.74 -0.59 26.57
CA PRO A 13 -4.31 0.44 27.52
C PRO A 13 -5.20 0.50 28.78
N PHE A 14 -6.24 -0.35 28.86
CA PHE A 14 -7.23 -0.37 29.94
C PHE A 14 -7.08 -1.56 30.92
N SER A 15 -6.00 -2.35 30.84
CA SER A 15 -5.81 -3.53 31.68
C SER A 15 -5.28 -3.23 33.09
N ASN A 16 -4.67 -2.06 33.31
CA ASN A 16 -4.12 -1.66 34.60
C ASN A 16 -4.82 -0.38 35.06
N GLY A 17 -5.51 -0.44 36.20
CA GLY A 17 -6.42 0.59 36.73
C GLY A 17 -5.82 1.97 37.06
N GLU A 18 -4.65 2.32 36.53
CA GLU A 18 -4.04 3.65 36.64
C GLU A 18 -3.32 3.99 35.34
N GLN A 19 -3.98 4.76 34.45
CA GLN A 19 -3.40 5.88 33.70
C GLN A 19 -4.42 6.47 32.72
N LYS A 20 -4.54 7.80 32.73
CA LYS A 20 -5.23 8.56 31.68
C LYS A 20 -4.63 8.21 30.31
N PRO A 21 -5.43 8.15 29.23
CA PRO A 21 -4.92 7.92 27.88
C PRO A 21 -4.23 9.19 27.39
N THR A 22 -2.97 9.39 27.74
CA THR A 22 -2.14 10.45 27.17
C THR A 22 -0.75 9.92 26.87
N ALA A 23 -0.61 9.28 25.70
CA ALA A 23 0.58 9.34 24.86
C ALA A 23 0.32 8.60 23.54
N SER A 24 -0.20 9.37 22.57
CA SER A 24 0.03 9.22 21.12
C SER A 24 0.18 7.79 20.55
N LEU A 25 -0.92 7.04 20.48
CA LEU A 25 -1.15 6.31 19.23
C LEU A 25 -1.31 7.40 18.18
N GLY A 26 -0.30 7.59 17.33
CA GLY A 26 -0.35 8.54 16.22
C GLY A 26 -1.73 8.45 15.57
N THR A 27 -2.37 9.61 15.40
CA THR A 27 -3.74 9.84 14.90
C THR A 27 -4.41 8.56 14.38
N SER A 28 -5.50 8.11 15.03
CA SER A 28 -6.27 6.87 14.75
C SER A 28 -6.29 6.44 13.26
N GLU A 29 -6.37 7.43 12.37
CA GLU A 29 -6.32 7.33 10.91
C GLU A 29 -5.01 6.75 10.34
N THR A 30 -3.84 7.20 10.80
CA THR A 30 -2.51 6.76 10.34
C THR A 30 -2.28 5.28 10.63
N CYS A 31 -2.77 4.80 11.78
CA CYS A 31 -2.73 3.38 12.13
C CYS A 31 -3.62 2.55 11.19
N LEU A 32 -4.86 3.00 10.96
CA LEU A 32 -5.78 2.33 10.03
C LEU A 32 -5.24 2.30 8.60
N ILE A 33 -4.66 3.40 8.11
CA ILE A 33 -4.01 3.47 6.80
C ILE A 33 -2.87 2.45 6.70
N SER A 34 -2.02 2.34 7.73
CA SER A 34 -0.91 1.39 7.77
C SER A 34 -1.39 -0.06 7.74
N ILE A 35 -2.48 -0.38 8.44
CA ILE A 35 -3.12 -1.71 8.40
C ILE A 35 -3.62 -2.02 6.99
N ILE A 36 -4.31 -1.07 6.36
CA ILE A 36 -4.83 -1.22 5.00
C ILE A 36 -3.68 -1.43 4.01
N GLN A 37 -2.59 -0.67 4.14
CA GLN A 37 -1.39 -0.80 3.29
C GLN A 37 -0.72 -2.17 3.42
N GLU A 38 -0.53 -2.66 4.65
CA GLU A 38 0.06 -3.98 4.87
C GLU A 38 -0.84 -5.09 4.30
N ALA A 39 -2.16 -4.98 4.50
CA ALA A 39 -3.12 -5.92 3.93
C ALA A 39 -3.08 -5.92 2.39
N CYS A 40 -3.08 -4.74 1.77
CA CYS A 40 -2.95 -4.59 0.32
C CYS A 40 -1.61 -5.16 -0.17
N THR A 41 -0.51 -4.93 0.55
CA THR A 41 0.83 -5.42 0.17
C THR A 41 0.89 -6.95 0.18
N ARG A 42 0.30 -7.60 1.20
CA ARG A 42 0.21 -9.06 1.27
C ARG A 42 -0.61 -9.63 0.12
N GLU A 43 -1.77 -9.03 -0.15
CA GLU A 43 -2.65 -9.49 -1.21
C GLU A 43 -2.06 -9.25 -2.60
N ALA A 44 -1.41 -8.11 -2.83
CA ALA A 44 -0.65 -7.84 -4.05
C ALA A 44 0.45 -8.89 -4.27
N ARG A 45 1.25 -9.17 -3.23
CA ARG A 45 2.29 -10.21 -3.29
C ARG A 45 1.71 -11.57 -3.67
N GLN A 46 0.60 -11.97 -3.06
CA GLN A 46 -0.07 -13.23 -3.38
C GLN A 46 -0.61 -13.23 -4.82
N ARG A 47 -1.29 -12.15 -5.25
CA ARG A 47 -1.84 -11.99 -6.60
C ARG A 47 -0.76 -12.16 -7.67
N PHE A 48 0.37 -11.48 -7.55
CA PHE A 48 1.45 -11.55 -8.55
C PHE A 48 2.23 -12.87 -8.48
N ARG A 49 2.47 -13.43 -7.30
CA ARG A 49 3.07 -14.78 -7.18
C ARG A 49 2.21 -15.87 -7.78
N MET A 50 0.89 -15.81 -7.58
CA MET A 50 -0.03 -16.78 -8.19
C MET A 50 -0.01 -16.66 -9.72
N LYS A 51 -0.02 -15.44 -10.26
CA LYS A 51 0.06 -15.21 -11.72
C LYS A 51 1.40 -15.66 -12.32
N SER A 52 2.50 -15.57 -11.58
CA SER A 52 3.82 -15.98 -12.05
C SER A 52 4.12 -17.46 -11.90
N GLY A 53 3.22 -18.25 -11.31
CA GLY A 53 3.48 -19.65 -10.97
C GLY A 53 4.46 -19.83 -9.80
N GLY A 54 4.58 -18.84 -8.92
CA GLY A 54 5.47 -18.83 -7.76
C GLY A 54 6.86 -18.26 -8.03
N ASP A 55 7.19 -17.94 -9.28
CA ASP A 55 8.48 -17.34 -9.67
C ASP A 55 8.52 -15.86 -9.24
N LYS A 56 9.52 -15.53 -8.42
CA LYS A 56 9.69 -14.19 -7.82
C LYS A 56 10.05 -13.12 -8.86
N GLU A 57 10.98 -13.42 -9.76
CA GLU A 57 11.43 -12.44 -10.76
C GLU A 57 10.33 -12.18 -11.79
N LYS A 58 9.60 -13.24 -12.19
CA LYS A 58 8.41 -13.07 -13.03
C LYS A 58 7.30 -12.31 -12.32
N ALA A 59 7.05 -12.55 -11.03
CA ALA A 59 6.06 -11.79 -10.27
C ALA A 59 6.43 -10.29 -10.24
N ARG A 60 7.71 -9.99 -10.07
CA ARG A 60 8.22 -8.61 -10.09
C ARG A 60 8.06 -7.97 -11.47
N ALA A 61 8.42 -8.67 -12.55
CA ALA A 61 8.20 -8.18 -13.91
C ALA A 61 6.72 -7.89 -14.19
N LEU A 62 5.82 -8.82 -13.87
CA LEU A 62 4.37 -8.63 -14.03
C LEU A 62 3.83 -7.44 -13.22
N ALA A 63 4.36 -7.21 -12.01
CA ALA A 63 3.98 -6.06 -11.19
C ALA A 63 4.48 -4.74 -11.81
N THR A 64 5.73 -4.70 -12.27
CA THR A 64 6.31 -3.56 -13.00
C THR A 64 5.51 -3.24 -14.26
N ASP A 65 5.20 -4.25 -15.07
CA ASP A 65 4.43 -4.07 -16.31
C ASP A 65 3.04 -3.51 -16.01
N TYR A 66 2.36 -4.04 -15.00
CA TYR A 66 1.05 -3.55 -14.57
C TYR A 66 1.10 -2.07 -14.11
N ILE A 67 2.12 -1.68 -13.34
CA ILE A 67 2.28 -0.28 -12.90
C ILE A 67 2.65 0.63 -14.07
N THR A 68 3.47 0.15 -15.00
CA THR A 68 3.83 0.87 -16.23
C THR A 68 2.57 1.18 -17.04
N ASP A 69 1.71 0.18 -17.27
CA ASP A 69 0.43 0.33 -17.97
C ASP A 69 -0.54 1.24 -17.20
N LEU A 70 -0.62 1.10 -15.88
CA LEU A 70 -1.49 1.91 -15.02
C LEU A 70 -1.14 3.39 -15.09
N LEU A 71 0.16 3.73 -15.05
CA LEU A 71 0.66 5.10 -15.07
C LEU A 71 0.80 5.66 -16.50
N GLY A 72 0.49 4.87 -17.52
CA GLY A 72 0.57 5.25 -18.93
C GLY A 72 2.00 5.48 -19.41
N VAL A 73 2.99 4.92 -18.70
CA VAL A 73 4.40 5.02 -19.05
C VAL A 73 4.68 4.09 -20.22
N ASN A 74 5.31 4.61 -21.26
CA ASN A 74 5.69 3.85 -22.44
C ASN A 74 7.01 4.40 -23.02
N ALA A 75 7.49 3.75 -24.09
CA ALA A 75 8.71 4.12 -24.78
C ALA A 75 8.76 5.62 -25.19
N CYS A 76 7.64 6.21 -25.60
CA CYS A 76 7.60 7.62 -26.02
C CYS A 76 7.69 8.60 -24.83
N THR A 77 7.41 8.13 -23.61
CA THR A 77 7.44 8.97 -22.39
C THR A 77 8.74 8.83 -21.60
N ALA A 78 9.62 7.90 -22.00
CA ALA A 78 10.90 7.67 -21.36
C ALA A 78 12.03 8.37 -22.14
N PRO A 79 13.08 8.88 -21.47
CA PRO A 79 14.23 9.47 -22.14
C PRO A 79 14.86 8.53 -23.19
N GLU A 80 15.35 9.11 -24.29
CA GLU A 80 16.10 8.37 -25.29
C GLU A 80 17.57 8.23 -24.89
N THR A 81 18.23 7.20 -25.42
CA THR A 81 19.68 7.04 -25.29
C THR A 81 20.40 7.96 -26.25
N LEU A 82 21.59 8.43 -25.86
CA LEU A 82 22.46 9.17 -26.78
C LEU A 82 22.91 8.30 -27.97
N PRO A 83 23.39 8.90 -29.07
CA PRO A 83 23.94 8.18 -30.22
C PRO A 83 24.93 7.07 -29.84
N GLN A 84 25.05 6.04 -30.69
CA GLN A 84 25.76 4.79 -30.40
C GLN A 84 27.19 4.97 -29.85
N MET A 85 27.91 6.00 -30.31
CA MET A 85 29.32 6.26 -29.97
C MET A 85 29.49 7.24 -28.80
N GLU A 86 28.41 7.77 -28.24
CA GLU A 86 28.43 8.73 -27.13
C GLU A 86 28.20 8.02 -25.80
N SER A 87 28.94 8.46 -24.78
CA SER A 87 28.74 8.02 -23.40
C SER A 87 27.40 8.54 -22.90
N GLU A 88 26.61 7.68 -22.27
CA GLU A 88 25.37 8.11 -21.63
C GLU A 88 25.65 9.12 -20.51
N PRO A 89 24.73 10.07 -20.26
CA PRO A 89 24.83 10.99 -19.14
C PRO A 89 24.71 10.27 -17.80
N PRO A 90 25.14 10.89 -16.69
CA PRO A 90 24.95 10.34 -15.35
C PRO A 90 23.47 10.02 -15.06
N GLU A 91 23.22 8.91 -14.35
CA GLU A 91 21.87 8.46 -14.00
C GLU A 91 21.02 9.55 -13.34
N ALA A 92 21.62 10.34 -12.43
CA ALA A 92 20.94 11.43 -11.75
C ALA A 92 20.39 12.50 -12.72
N ASN A 93 21.08 12.75 -13.85
CA ASN A 93 20.63 13.72 -14.85
C ASN A 93 19.46 13.15 -15.66
N VAL A 94 19.55 11.89 -16.10
CA VAL A 94 18.45 11.22 -16.81
C VAL A 94 17.19 11.15 -15.95
N ARG A 95 17.38 10.94 -14.64
CA ARG A 95 16.29 10.93 -13.67
C ARG A 95 15.58 12.29 -13.57
N LEU A 96 16.31 13.39 -13.69
CA LEU A 96 15.73 14.75 -13.73
C LEU A 96 14.99 15.01 -15.04
N ASP A 97 15.45 14.43 -16.14
CA ASP A 97 14.82 14.55 -17.47
C ASP A 97 13.58 13.67 -17.65
N CYS A 98 13.34 12.73 -16.73
CA CYS A 98 12.10 11.98 -16.71
C CYS A 98 10.95 12.93 -16.33
N ASP A 99 10.08 13.21 -17.29
CA ASP A 99 8.85 14.00 -17.11
C ASP A 99 8.16 13.66 -15.78
N ASP A 100 7.88 14.68 -14.98
CA ASP A 100 7.18 14.51 -13.72
C ASP A 100 5.72 14.10 -13.95
N GLY A 101 5.12 14.29 -15.12
CA GLY A 101 3.75 13.88 -15.40
C GLY A 101 3.52 12.36 -15.36
N TYR A 102 2.26 11.94 -15.24
CA TYR A 102 1.81 10.60 -15.58
C TYR A 102 0.38 10.68 -16.11
N ARG A 103 -0.04 9.70 -16.91
CA ARG A 103 -1.41 9.63 -17.43
C ARG A 103 -2.04 8.31 -17.01
N LEU A 104 -2.94 8.38 -16.04
CA LEU A 104 -3.61 7.19 -15.55
C LEU A 104 -4.45 6.53 -16.64
N ASN A 105 -4.25 5.23 -16.81
CA ASN A 105 -5.21 4.39 -17.49
C ASN A 105 -6.46 4.29 -16.61
N SER A 106 -7.54 4.95 -17.02
CA SER A 106 -8.76 5.09 -16.22
C SER A 106 -9.38 3.75 -15.82
N ALA A 107 -9.35 2.75 -16.73
CA ALA A 107 -9.89 1.43 -16.45
C ALA A 107 -9.07 0.68 -15.39
N LEU A 108 -7.73 0.75 -15.49
CA LEU A 108 -6.84 0.13 -14.49
C LEU A 108 -6.91 0.87 -13.15
N ALA A 109 -6.95 2.21 -13.17
CA ALA A 109 -7.08 3.02 -11.96
C ALA A 109 -8.39 2.73 -11.23
N GLU A 110 -9.52 2.63 -11.94
CA GLU A 110 -10.80 2.29 -11.32
C GLU A 110 -10.79 0.87 -10.73
N ALA A 111 -10.21 -0.10 -11.44
CA ALA A 111 -10.06 -1.46 -10.94
C ALA A 111 -9.19 -1.50 -9.66
N GLU A 112 -8.11 -0.73 -9.63
CA GLU A 112 -7.20 -0.63 -8.50
C GLU A 112 -7.89 -0.01 -7.28
N ILE A 113 -8.57 1.13 -7.47
CA ILE A 113 -9.35 1.80 -6.42
C ILE A 113 -10.43 0.87 -5.86
N ARG A 114 -11.12 0.11 -6.73
CA ARG A 114 -12.16 -0.84 -6.32
C ARG A 114 -11.58 -1.99 -5.49
N TRP A 115 -10.41 -2.49 -5.87
CA TRP A 115 -9.70 -3.53 -5.15
C TRP A 115 -9.30 -3.06 -3.74
N VAL A 116 -8.59 -1.93 -3.63
CA VAL A 116 -8.19 -1.36 -2.34
C VAL A 116 -9.41 -1.02 -1.47
N ARG A 117 -10.48 -0.49 -2.06
CA ARG A 117 -11.75 -0.22 -1.35
C ARG A 117 -12.34 -1.47 -0.71
N SER A 118 -12.27 -2.62 -1.39
CA SER A 118 -12.77 -3.89 -0.87
C SER A 118 -12.02 -4.30 0.40
N ILE A 119 -10.68 -4.21 0.36
CA ILE A 119 -9.80 -4.49 1.51
C ILE A 119 -10.07 -3.50 2.63
N ALA A 120 -10.04 -2.19 2.32
CA ALA A 120 -10.26 -1.12 3.27
C ALA A 120 -11.59 -1.26 4.01
N LYS A 121 -12.67 -1.64 3.30
CA LYS A 121 -13.99 -1.83 3.91
C LYS A 121 -13.98 -2.90 5.00
N GLN A 122 -13.23 -3.98 4.82
CA GLN A 122 -13.12 -5.04 5.84
C GLN A 122 -12.37 -4.54 7.08
N TRP A 123 -11.25 -3.85 6.87
CA TRP A 123 -10.44 -3.31 7.96
C TRP A 123 -11.11 -2.16 8.70
N CYS A 124 -11.82 -1.28 8.01
CA CYS A 124 -12.61 -0.22 8.66
C CYS A 124 -13.72 -0.81 9.52
N ARG A 125 -14.37 -1.91 9.09
CA ARG A 125 -15.37 -2.61 9.92
C ARG A 125 -14.74 -3.23 11.16
N ALA A 126 -13.59 -3.89 11.02
CA ALA A 126 -12.86 -4.44 12.15
C ALA A 126 -12.42 -3.33 13.12
N TRP A 127 -12.01 -2.18 12.58
CA TRP A 127 -11.64 -0.99 13.34
C TRP A 127 -12.82 -0.39 14.11
N SER A 128 -13.97 -0.18 13.44
CA SER A 128 -15.18 0.31 14.11
C SER A 128 -15.66 -0.66 15.18
N PHE A 129 -15.56 -1.97 14.95
CA PHE A 129 -15.88 -2.97 15.96
C PHE A 129 -14.94 -2.86 17.17
N ALA A 130 -13.62 -2.74 16.94
CA ALA A 130 -12.64 -2.58 18.01
C ALA A 130 -12.88 -1.28 18.81
N LYS A 131 -13.19 -0.16 18.15
CA LYS A 131 -13.64 1.08 18.81
C LYS A 131 -14.87 0.84 19.67
N GLY A 132 -15.89 0.17 19.14
CA GLY A 132 -17.11 -0.15 19.88
C GLY A 132 -16.88 -1.04 21.10
N VAL A 133 -15.96 -1.99 21.02
CA VAL A 133 -15.51 -2.78 22.19
C VAL A 133 -14.80 -1.88 23.20
N ALA A 134 -13.89 -1.01 22.75
CA ALA A 134 -13.18 -0.08 23.63
C ALA A 134 -14.15 0.87 24.35
N ASP A 135 -15.14 1.44 23.64
CA ASP A 135 -16.17 2.30 24.21
C ASP A 135 -17.00 1.54 25.26
N LEU A 136 -17.38 0.29 24.95
CA LEU A 136 -18.10 -0.57 25.89
C LEU A 136 -17.27 -0.82 27.16
N VAL A 137 -15.97 -1.12 27.01
CA VAL A 137 -15.03 -1.32 28.13
C VAL A 137 -14.91 -0.04 28.97
N CYS A 138 -14.75 1.13 28.34
CA CYS A 138 -14.65 2.41 29.04
C CYS A 138 -15.92 2.79 29.78
N SER A 139 -17.09 2.40 29.27
CA SER A 139 -18.38 2.69 29.90
C SER A 139 -18.70 1.81 31.11
N ARG A 140 -18.03 0.66 31.27
CA ARG A 140 -18.31 -0.32 32.33
C ARG A 140 -17.42 -0.09 33.56
N PRO A 141 -18.00 -0.02 34.78
CA PRO A 141 -17.21 0.01 36.01
C PRO A 141 -16.45 -1.31 36.16
N GLY A 142 -15.12 -1.25 36.28
CA GLY A 142 -14.23 -2.42 36.28
C GLY A 142 -13.64 -2.79 34.92
N GLY A 143 -13.99 -2.06 33.85
CA GLY A 143 -13.32 -2.12 32.55
C GLY A 143 -13.33 -3.52 31.92
N TRP A 144 -12.17 -3.96 31.45
CA TRP A 144 -12.01 -5.24 30.74
C TRP A 144 -12.38 -6.44 31.61
N ASN A 145 -11.99 -6.43 32.88
CA ASN A 145 -12.29 -7.52 33.81
C ASN A 145 -13.80 -7.69 34.00
N LYS A 146 -14.54 -6.58 34.06
CA LYS A 146 -16.00 -6.62 34.14
C LYS A 146 -16.63 -7.15 32.86
N LEU A 147 -16.10 -6.75 31.70
CA LEU A 147 -16.56 -7.29 30.41
C LEU A 147 -16.38 -8.81 30.33
N VAL A 148 -15.22 -9.33 30.75
CA VAL A 148 -14.97 -10.78 30.80
C VAL A 148 -15.93 -11.48 31.74
N GLU A 149 -16.10 -10.97 32.96
CA GLU A 149 -17.08 -11.51 33.92
C GLU A 149 -18.48 -11.54 33.30
N ASP A 150 -18.93 -10.46 32.66
CA ASP A 150 -20.27 -10.38 32.06
C ASP A 150 -20.44 -11.31 30.84
N MET A 151 -19.37 -11.63 30.11
CA MET A 151 -19.40 -12.64 29.05
C MET A 151 -19.44 -14.07 29.59
N GLU A 152 -18.87 -14.32 30.76
CA GLU A 152 -18.86 -15.63 31.43
C GLU A 152 -20.11 -15.84 32.32
N THR A 153 -20.75 -14.76 32.75
CA THR A 153 -21.88 -14.78 33.68
C THR A 153 -23.22 -14.89 32.96
N GLY A 154 -23.71 -16.12 32.78
CA GLY A 154 -25.10 -16.39 32.41
C GLY A 154 -25.62 -15.73 31.12
N TYR A 155 -26.85 -16.05 30.73
CA TYR A 155 -27.37 -15.61 29.42
C TYR A 155 -27.69 -14.10 29.36
N SER A 156 -28.12 -13.49 30.47
CA SER A 156 -28.60 -12.10 30.49
C SER A 156 -27.48 -11.07 30.31
N SER A 157 -26.37 -11.23 31.03
CA SER A 157 -25.23 -10.29 30.96
C SER A 157 -24.50 -10.40 29.63
N PHE A 158 -24.32 -11.64 29.14
CA PHE A 158 -23.80 -11.88 27.80
C PHE A 158 -24.67 -11.25 26.70
N ARG A 159 -26.00 -11.39 26.80
CA ARG A 159 -26.93 -10.78 25.84
C ARG A 159 -26.79 -9.25 25.82
N ASP A 160 -26.65 -8.60 26.98
CA ASP A 160 -26.47 -7.15 27.06
C ASP A 160 -25.19 -6.66 26.36
N VAL A 161 -24.07 -7.40 26.54
CA VAL A 161 -22.82 -7.15 25.82
C VAL A 161 -23.03 -7.27 24.30
N VAL A 162 -23.67 -8.35 23.85
CA VAL A 162 -23.94 -8.57 22.43
C VAL A 162 -24.85 -7.50 21.83
N GLU A 163 -25.93 -7.11 22.52
CA GLU A 163 -26.83 -6.05 22.07
C GLU A 163 -26.13 -4.69 21.99
N SER A 164 -25.21 -4.41 22.92
CA SER A 164 -24.37 -3.21 22.88
C SER A 164 -23.46 -3.21 21.63
N LEU A 165 -22.79 -4.33 21.36
CA LEU A 165 -21.89 -4.44 20.20
C LEU A 165 -22.64 -4.43 18.86
N LYS A 166 -23.87 -4.93 18.80
CA LYS A 166 -24.72 -4.83 17.59
C LYS A 166 -25.08 -3.40 17.22
N ARG A 167 -25.08 -2.47 18.19
CA ARG A 167 -25.37 -1.04 17.95
C ARG A 167 -24.17 -0.28 17.42
N VAL A 168 -22.99 -0.88 17.38
CA VAL A 168 -21.77 -0.26 16.85
C VAL A 168 -21.98 0.06 15.38
N ARG A 169 -21.93 1.34 15.05
CA ARG A 169 -21.98 1.81 13.67
C ARG A 169 -20.69 1.40 12.96
N LEU A 170 -20.82 0.64 11.88
CA LEU A 170 -19.70 0.28 11.03
C LEU A 170 -19.42 1.43 10.06
N GLU A 171 -18.26 2.07 10.23
CA GLU A 171 -17.84 3.19 9.40
C GLU A 171 -17.43 2.71 8.01
N SER A 172 -17.83 3.45 6.98
CA SER A 172 -17.22 3.34 5.65
C SER A 172 -15.77 3.84 5.68
N PRO A 173 -14.90 3.45 4.74
CA PRO A 173 -13.53 3.96 4.71
C PRO A 173 -13.43 5.49 4.67
N ARG A 174 -14.38 6.14 4.00
CA ARG A 174 -14.48 7.60 3.94
C ARG A 174 -14.72 8.20 5.33
N GLU A 175 -15.67 7.63 6.08
CA GLU A 175 -16.01 8.09 7.43
C GLU A 175 -14.90 7.76 8.43
N ALA A 176 -14.34 6.55 8.36
CA ALA A 176 -13.30 6.09 9.28
C ALA A 176 -11.98 6.87 9.16
N LEU A 177 -11.71 7.43 7.98
CA LEU A 177 -10.51 8.22 7.69
C LEU A 177 -10.78 9.73 7.61
N GLY A 178 -12.03 10.18 7.78
CA GLY A 178 -12.37 11.61 7.74
C GLY A 178 -12.12 12.30 6.39
N MET A 179 -12.11 11.55 5.28
CA MET A 179 -11.74 12.06 3.95
C MET A 179 -12.96 12.36 3.08
N ASP A 180 -12.80 13.18 2.05
CA ASP A 180 -13.80 13.30 0.99
C ASP A 180 -13.70 12.17 -0.07
N SER A 181 -14.56 12.24 -1.09
CA SER A 181 -14.63 11.19 -2.12
C SER A 181 -13.46 11.21 -3.11
N SER A 182 -12.82 12.35 -3.32
CA SER A 182 -11.64 12.52 -4.18
C SER A 182 -10.35 12.13 -3.44
N GLU A 183 -10.22 12.55 -2.19
CA GLU A 183 -9.10 12.23 -1.32
C GLU A 183 -9.00 10.73 -1.08
N ILE A 184 -10.11 10.07 -0.75
CA ILE A 184 -10.12 8.62 -0.52
C ILE A 184 -9.77 7.83 -1.80
N GLN A 185 -10.18 8.31 -2.97
CA GLN A 185 -9.83 7.68 -4.26
C GLN A 185 -8.34 7.83 -4.55
N SER A 186 -7.79 9.02 -4.32
CA SER A 186 -6.37 9.31 -4.49
C SER A 186 -5.53 8.46 -3.52
N LEU A 187 -5.93 8.40 -2.24
CA LEU A 187 -5.30 7.53 -1.25
C LEU A 187 -5.34 6.07 -1.70
N PHE A 188 -6.49 5.56 -2.14
CA PHE A 188 -6.61 4.16 -2.56
C PHE A 188 -5.72 3.83 -3.75
N LEU A 189 -5.60 4.76 -4.71
CA LEU A 189 -4.69 4.58 -5.82
C LEU A 189 -3.23 4.53 -5.34
N CYS A 190 -2.80 5.47 -4.50
CA CYS A 190 -1.44 5.47 -3.95
C CYS A 190 -1.15 4.21 -3.12
N VAL A 191 -2.10 3.78 -2.27
CA VAL A 191 -1.99 2.56 -1.49
C VAL A 191 -1.88 1.33 -2.38
N GLY A 192 -2.66 1.26 -3.46
CA GLY A 192 -2.59 0.16 -4.42
C GLY A 192 -1.23 0.09 -5.11
N VAL A 193 -0.77 1.20 -5.68
CA VAL A 193 0.55 1.30 -6.33
C VAL A 193 1.68 0.98 -5.35
N GLY A 194 1.67 1.58 -4.16
CA GLY A 194 2.66 1.34 -3.11
C GLY A 194 2.70 -0.12 -2.66
N ALA A 195 1.52 -0.75 -2.51
CA ALA A 195 1.39 -2.16 -2.17
C ALA A 195 1.95 -3.08 -3.25
N ILE A 196 1.72 -2.77 -4.53
CA ILE A 196 2.25 -3.55 -5.65
C ILE A 196 3.76 -3.44 -5.71
N LEU A 197 4.32 -2.23 -5.63
CA LEU A 197 5.76 -2.00 -5.68
C LEU A 197 6.49 -2.63 -4.49
N SER A 198 5.95 -2.47 -3.28
CA SER A 198 6.52 -3.05 -2.06
C SER A 198 6.35 -4.58 -2.01
N GLY A 199 5.19 -5.08 -2.45
CA GLY A 199 4.88 -6.51 -2.54
C GLY A 199 5.82 -7.23 -3.50
N ALA A 200 6.06 -6.64 -4.68
CA ALA A 200 6.97 -7.15 -5.70
C ALA A 200 8.45 -7.12 -5.26
N ALA A 201 8.84 -6.09 -4.50
CA ALA A 201 10.19 -5.98 -3.94
C ALA A 201 10.43 -6.89 -2.72
N GLU A 202 9.40 -7.56 -2.20
CA GLU A 202 9.41 -8.29 -0.93
C GLU A 202 9.89 -7.46 0.26
N LYS A 203 9.75 -6.13 0.16
CA LYS A 203 10.11 -5.22 1.24
C LYS A 203 8.92 -5.08 2.20
N PRO A 204 9.16 -4.86 3.49
CA PRO A 204 8.14 -4.35 4.39
C PRO A 204 7.60 -3.03 3.83
N CYS A 205 6.31 -2.73 4.05
CA CYS A 205 5.78 -1.41 3.76
C CYS A 205 6.45 -0.41 4.74
N GLN A 206 7.48 0.31 4.29
CA GLN A 206 8.38 1.07 5.19
C GLN A 206 7.89 2.49 5.50
N SER A 207 6.92 3.02 4.77
CA SER A 207 6.35 4.36 5.00
C SER A 207 4.83 4.33 4.95
N THR A 208 4.20 4.96 5.94
CA THR A 208 2.76 5.21 5.89
C THR A 208 2.50 6.26 4.82
N ILE A 209 1.93 5.85 3.69
CA ILE A 209 1.54 6.75 2.58
C ILE A 209 0.52 7.75 3.13
N SER A 210 0.81 9.04 2.96
CA SER A 210 -0.10 10.12 3.28
C SER A 210 -1.16 10.30 2.17
N PRO A 211 -2.40 10.70 2.48
CA PRO A 211 -3.40 11.07 1.47
C PRO A 211 -2.93 12.18 0.52
N SER A 212 -1.97 13.02 0.94
CA SER A 212 -1.35 14.07 0.10
C SER A 212 -0.16 13.59 -0.73
N ASP A 213 0.21 12.31 -0.64
CA ASP A 213 1.45 11.77 -1.21
C ASP A 213 1.30 11.44 -2.70
N GLN A 214 0.91 12.44 -3.50
CA GLN A 214 1.01 12.35 -4.97
C GLN A 214 2.46 12.10 -5.42
N GLY A 215 3.44 12.47 -4.59
CA GLY A 215 4.86 12.17 -4.78
C GLY A 215 5.12 10.70 -5.04
N LEU A 216 4.36 9.77 -4.43
CA LEU A 216 4.52 8.33 -4.67
C LEU A 216 4.21 7.93 -6.12
N LEU A 217 3.15 8.48 -6.73
CA LEU A 217 2.77 8.15 -8.10
C LEU A 217 3.74 8.78 -9.10
N HIS A 218 4.17 10.01 -8.85
CA HIS A 218 5.21 10.69 -9.63
C HIS A 218 6.53 9.91 -9.59
N GLU A 219 6.96 9.51 -8.40
CA GLU A 219 8.19 8.73 -8.21
C GLU A 219 8.08 7.35 -8.86
N ALA A 220 6.93 6.67 -8.73
CA ALA A 220 6.68 5.40 -9.41
C ALA A 220 6.76 5.55 -10.93
N ALA A 221 6.16 6.59 -11.51
CA ALA A 221 6.20 6.85 -12.95
C ALA A 221 7.64 7.12 -13.42
N ARG A 222 8.39 7.91 -12.65
CA ARG A 222 9.82 8.19 -12.88
C ARG A 222 10.65 6.91 -12.86
N GLU A 223 10.46 6.05 -11.86
CA GLU A 223 11.12 4.73 -11.79
C GLU A 223 10.81 3.87 -13.01
N MET A 224 9.54 3.80 -13.45
CA MET A 224 9.17 3.03 -14.64
C MET A 224 9.84 3.57 -15.91
N ARG A 225 9.94 4.90 -16.07
CA ARG A 225 10.65 5.52 -17.20
C ARG A 225 12.14 5.22 -17.17
N MET A 226 12.77 5.31 -16.00
CA MET A 226 14.17 4.94 -15.81
C MET A 226 14.42 3.47 -16.17
N MET A 227 13.50 2.57 -15.82
CA MET A 227 13.59 1.16 -16.24
C MET A 227 13.58 0.99 -17.76
N ILE A 228 12.70 1.70 -18.48
CA ILE A 228 12.67 1.68 -19.95
C ILE A 228 13.98 2.24 -20.52
N TYR A 229 14.47 3.36 -19.97
CA TYR A 229 15.74 3.94 -20.37
C TYR A 229 16.90 2.94 -20.20
N PHE A 230 17.01 2.28 -19.04
CA PHE A 230 18.05 1.28 -18.82
C PHE A 230 17.95 0.07 -19.75
N GLN A 231 16.73 -0.34 -20.14
CA GLN A 231 16.55 -1.38 -21.16
C GLN A 231 17.13 -0.92 -22.52
N ARG A 232 16.92 0.34 -22.91
CA ARG A 232 17.51 0.92 -24.12
C ARG A 232 19.03 1.00 -24.05
N VAL A 233 19.59 1.45 -22.92
CA VAL A 233 21.05 1.48 -22.71
C VAL A 233 21.64 0.08 -22.84
N ARG A 234 21.01 -0.93 -22.22
CA ARG A 234 21.46 -2.33 -22.36
C ARG A 234 21.43 -2.79 -23.82
N ALA A 235 20.38 -2.47 -24.57
CA ALA A 235 20.29 -2.79 -25.98
C ALA A 235 21.39 -2.10 -26.81
N LYS A 236 21.65 -0.81 -26.56
CA LYS A 236 22.75 -0.04 -27.16
C LYS A 236 24.12 -0.64 -26.84
N MET A 237 24.36 -1.08 -25.60
CA MET A 237 25.63 -1.69 -25.22
C MET A 237 25.82 -3.08 -25.85
N ALA A 238 24.73 -3.82 -26.03
CA ALA A 238 24.77 -5.10 -26.73
C ALA A 238 25.13 -4.94 -28.22
N THR A 239 24.55 -3.95 -28.91
CA THR A 239 24.92 -3.64 -30.30
C THR A 239 26.37 -3.17 -30.42
N TRP A 240 26.83 -2.36 -29.46
CA TRP A 240 28.22 -1.89 -29.43
C TRP A 240 29.21 -3.04 -29.33
N LYS A 241 28.94 -4.00 -28.43
CA LYS A 241 29.79 -5.18 -28.24
C LYS A 241 29.92 -6.00 -29.52
N VAL A 242 28.81 -6.23 -30.23
CA VAL A 242 28.79 -6.95 -31.52
C VAL A 242 29.58 -6.20 -32.61
N GLN A 243 29.50 -4.87 -32.64
CA GLN A 243 30.25 -4.05 -33.60
C GLN A 243 31.76 -4.06 -33.30
N GLY A 244 32.15 -3.91 -32.03
CA GLY A 244 33.56 -3.98 -31.62
C GLY A 244 34.20 -5.35 -31.87
N GLU A 245 33.45 -6.44 -31.68
CA GLU A 245 33.87 -7.79 -32.07
C GLU A 245 34.05 -7.88 -33.60
N ARG A 246 33.10 -7.38 -34.41
CA ARG A 246 33.26 -7.38 -35.88
C ARG A 246 34.45 -6.56 -36.38
N GLU A 247 34.71 -5.41 -35.79
CA GLU A 247 35.86 -4.56 -36.15
C GLU A 247 37.20 -5.18 -35.75
N THR A 248 37.24 -5.96 -34.66
CA THR A 248 38.43 -6.72 -34.27
C THR A 248 38.68 -7.96 -35.12
N PHE A 249 37.64 -8.59 -35.68
CA PHE A 249 37.77 -9.70 -36.64
C PHE A 249 38.16 -9.26 -38.06
N LEU A 250 38.00 -7.98 -38.40
CA LEU A 250 38.34 -7.41 -39.72
C LEU A 250 39.70 -6.68 -39.74
N ARG A 251 40.45 -6.71 -38.63
CA ARG A 251 41.83 -6.21 -38.50
C ARG A 251 42.80 -7.37 -38.32
#